data_AF-A0A833ST54-F1
#
_entry.id   AF-A0A833ST54-F1
#
_cell.length_a   1.000
_cell.length_b   1.000
_cell.length_c   1.000
_cell.angle_alpha   90.00
_cell.angle_beta   90.00
_cell.angle_gamma   90.00
#
_symmetry.space_group_name_H-M   'P 1'
#
loop_
_entity.id
_entity.type
_entity.pdbx_description
1 polymer ?
#
loop_
_entity_poly.entity_id
_entity_poly.type
_entity_poly.pdbx_seq_one_letter_code
_entity_poly.pdbx_strand_id
1 'polypeptide(L)'
;MAKSKSSGAGDAVVFSTYQGEKQLAELVKLIDKDLSEPYSIFTYRYFLYNWPQLSILARVQQKLVGVIICRQEPLGATPEETGDDGLHAQGDPKRRWRGYIAMLAVEKQFRHRGIGSQLAQKAIERMRDGGCEEVMLETEIANKGAIRLYENLGFVRDERLVKYYLNGGDAYRLKLWLQ
;
A
#
# COMPACT_ATOMS: atom_id res chain seq x y z
N MET A 1 34.67 -16.88 34.00
CA MET A 1 33.23 -16.77 33.71
C MET A 1 33.00 -15.54 32.82
N ALA A 2 32.80 -15.72 31.52
CA ALA A 2 32.36 -14.67 30.62
C ALA A 2 31.07 -15.14 29.95
N LYS A 3 29.94 -14.53 30.31
CA LYS A 3 28.65 -14.80 29.67
C LYS A 3 28.64 -14.09 28.31
N SER A 4 28.73 -14.89 27.25
CA SER A 4 28.39 -14.48 25.89
C SER A 4 26.94 -13.98 25.85
N LYS A 5 26.75 -12.72 25.46
CA LYS A 5 25.44 -12.18 25.10
C LYS A 5 25.05 -12.80 23.76
N SER A 6 24.10 -13.73 23.77
CA SER A 6 23.40 -14.16 22.56
C SER A 6 22.58 -12.99 22.02
N SER A 7 23.11 -12.29 21.03
CA SER A 7 22.31 -11.43 20.16
C SER A 7 21.26 -12.31 19.49
N GLY A 8 19.99 -12.19 19.90
CA GLY A 8 18.89 -12.87 19.24
C GLY A 8 18.89 -12.47 17.77
N ALA A 9 19.06 -13.44 16.87
CA ALA A 9 18.86 -13.24 15.45
C ALA A 9 17.42 -12.77 15.26
N GLY A 10 17.21 -11.47 15.04
CA GLY A 10 15.90 -10.95 14.69
C GLY A 10 15.47 -11.64 13.40
N ASP A 11 14.34 -12.32 13.42
CA ASP A 11 13.87 -13.07 12.26
C ASP A 11 13.83 -12.17 11.02
N ALA A 12 14.57 -12.55 9.98
CA ALA A 12 14.69 -11.75 8.76
C ALA A 12 13.32 -11.61 8.07
N VAL A 13 13.00 -10.39 7.65
CA VAL A 13 11.79 -10.11 6.87
C VAL A 13 12.11 -10.32 5.39
N VAL A 14 11.33 -11.18 4.74
CA VAL A 14 11.42 -11.45 3.30
C VAL A 14 10.28 -10.74 2.59
N PHE A 15 10.59 -9.98 1.55
CA PHE A 15 9.60 -9.27 0.73
C PHE A 15 9.45 -9.95 -0.63
N SER A 16 8.22 -10.10 -1.10
CA SER A 16 7.92 -10.62 -2.44
C SER A 16 6.66 -9.96 -3.00
N THR A 17 6.50 -9.95 -4.32
CA THR A 17 5.24 -9.52 -4.95
C THR A 17 4.19 -10.61 -4.86
N TYR A 18 2.92 -10.24 -5.01
CA TYR A 18 1.82 -11.19 -5.10
C TYR A 18 2.05 -12.18 -6.27
N GLN A 19 1.78 -13.46 -6.02
CA GLN A 19 2.04 -14.55 -6.97
C GLN A 19 0.76 -15.27 -7.43
N GLY A 20 -0.40 -14.96 -6.84
CA GLY A 20 -1.68 -15.50 -7.27
C GLY A 20 -2.58 -16.01 -6.15
N GLU A 21 -3.72 -16.57 -6.56
CA GLU A 21 -4.93 -16.78 -5.75
C GLU A 21 -4.72 -17.57 -4.45
N LYS A 22 -3.72 -18.46 -4.42
CA LYS A 22 -3.37 -19.23 -3.20
C LYS A 22 -3.00 -18.33 -2.01
N GLN A 23 -2.54 -17.11 -2.27
CA GLN A 23 -2.16 -16.13 -1.24
C GLN A 23 -3.34 -15.23 -0.81
N LEU A 24 -4.46 -15.22 -1.55
CA LEU A 24 -5.55 -14.28 -1.32
C LEU A 24 -6.18 -14.44 0.07
N ALA A 25 -6.46 -15.68 0.48
CA ALA A 25 -7.14 -15.96 1.74
C ALA A 25 -6.35 -15.47 2.98
N GLU A 26 -5.02 -15.64 2.99
CA GLU A 26 -4.20 -15.15 4.11
C GLU A 26 -4.07 -13.62 4.12
N LEU A 27 -4.04 -12.99 2.94
CA LEU A 27 -3.95 -11.55 2.77
C LEU A 27 -5.24 -10.88 3.25
N VAL A 28 -6.40 -11.36 2.83
CA VAL A 28 -7.71 -10.87 3.27
C VAL A 28 -7.82 -10.97 4.79
N LYS A 29 -7.44 -12.13 5.35
CA LYS A 29 -7.43 -12.33 6.81
C LYS A 29 -6.51 -11.37 7.56
N LEU A 30 -5.40 -10.93 6.95
CA LEU A 30 -4.51 -9.94 7.57
C LEU A 30 -5.13 -8.54 7.51
N ILE A 31 -5.69 -8.16 6.37
CA ILE A 31 -6.25 -6.82 6.13
C ILE A 31 -7.52 -6.59 6.95
N ASP A 32 -8.45 -7.55 6.97
CA ASP A 32 -9.73 -7.44 7.68
C ASP A 32 -9.57 -7.25 9.20
N LYS A 33 -8.40 -7.59 9.77
CA LYS A 33 -8.10 -7.36 11.19
C LYS A 33 -7.68 -5.92 11.50
N ASP A 34 -7.21 -5.21 10.49
CA ASP A 34 -6.42 -3.99 10.65
C ASP A 34 -7.06 -2.75 10.00
N LEU A 35 -7.90 -2.94 8.97
CA LEU A 35 -8.61 -1.85 8.29
C LEU A 35 -10.08 -1.77 8.74
N SER A 36 -10.60 -0.54 8.75
CA SER A 36 -11.97 -0.20 9.17
C SER A 36 -13.01 -0.48 8.08
N GLU A 37 -12.60 -0.49 6.81
CA GLU A 37 -13.49 -0.61 5.66
C GLU A 37 -13.71 -2.08 5.23
N PRO A 38 -14.97 -2.52 5.04
CA PRO A 38 -15.28 -3.88 4.61
C PRO A 38 -15.09 -4.02 3.09
N TYR A 39 -13.90 -4.47 2.67
CA TYR A 39 -13.63 -4.72 1.25
C TYR A 39 -14.24 -6.04 0.78
N SER A 40 -14.89 -6.01 -0.39
CA SER A 40 -15.37 -7.23 -1.03
C SER A 40 -14.21 -8.05 -1.61
N ILE A 41 -14.39 -9.37 -1.77
CA ILE A 41 -13.40 -10.21 -2.46
C ILE A 41 -13.09 -9.75 -3.88
N PHE A 42 -14.06 -9.11 -4.55
CA PHE A 42 -13.89 -8.56 -5.90
C PHE A 42 -12.93 -7.37 -5.90
N THR A 43 -12.98 -6.53 -4.86
CA THR A 43 -12.06 -5.41 -4.70
C THR A 43 -10.63 -5.91 -4.61
N TYR A 44 -10.34 -6.89 -3.74
CA TYR A 44 -9.01 -7.48 -3.65
C TYR A 44 -8.53 -8.05 -4.98
N ARG A 45 -9.37 -8.84 -5.66
CA ARG A 45 -9.03 -9.44 -6.96
C ARG A 45 -8.75 -8.38 -8.03
N TYR A 46 -9.52 -7.31 -8.07
CA TYR A 46 -9.30 -6.21 -9.01
C TYR A 46 -7.89 -5.63 -8.87
N PHE A 47 -7.43 -5.30 -7.66
CA PHE A 47 -6.07 -4.80 -7.46
C PHE A 47 -5.02 -5.86 -7.78
N LEU A 48 -5.21 -7.08 -7.26
CA LEU A 48 -4.19 -8.13 -7.30
C LEU A 48 -4.03 -8.78 -8.68
N TYR A 49 -5.06 -8.75 -9.54
CA TYR A 49 -4.96 -9.22 -10.92
C TYR A 49 -4.39 -8.16 -11.86
N ASN A 50 -4.75 -6.89 -11.68
CA ASN A 50 -4.29 -5.82 -12.57
C ASN A 50 -2.89 -5.30 -12.21
N TRP A 51 -2.52 -5.29 -10.92
CA TRP A 51 -1.21 -4.82 -10.45
C TRP A 51 -0.54 -5.78 -9.45
N PRO A 52 -0.37 -7.07 -9.77
CA PRO A 52 0.32 -8.02 -8.89
C PRO A 52 1.75 -7.58 -8.57
N GLN A 53 2.43 -6.91 -9.52
CA GLN A 53 3.78 -6.39 -9.38
C GLN A 53 3.91 -5.22 -8.40
N LEU A 54 2.82 -4.47 -8.15
CA LEU A 54 2.80 -3.35 -7.19
C LEU A 54 2.29 -3.77 -5.81
N SER A 55 1.78 -5.00 -5.68
CA SER A 55 1.29 -5.56 -4.42
C SER A 55 2.37 -6.40 -3.77
N ILE A 56 2.87 -5.96 -2.61
CA ILE A 56 4.05 -6.53 -1.95
C ILE A 56 3.67 -7.14 -0.60
N LEU A 57 4.17 -8.34 -0.35
CA LEU A 57 3.96 -9.12 0.85
C LEU A 57 5.26 -9.11 1.66
N ALA A 58 5.14 -9.02 2.99
CA ALA A 58 6.22 -9.18 3.95
C ALA A 58 6.01 -10.46 4.77
N ARG A 59 7.00 -11.34 4.77
CA ARG A 59 6.98 -12.61 5.52
C ARG A 59 8.10 -12.69 6.53
N VAL A 60 7.79 -13.32 7.66
CA VAL A 60 8.77 -13.73 8.68
C VAL A 60 8.55 -15.20 8.95
N GLN A 61 9.60 -16.03 8.82
CA GLN A 61 9.49 -17.50 8.96
C GLN A 61 8.30 -18.09 8.19
N GLN A 62 8.14 -17.72 6.91
CA GLN A 62 7.02 -18.10 6.01
C GLN A 62 5.63 -17.53 6.37
N LYS A 63 5.43 -16.97 7.57
CA LYS A 63 4.18 -16.33 7.95
C LYS A 63 4.04 -14.97 7.28
N LEU A 64 2.88 -14.68 6.68
CA LEU A 64 2.54 -13.34 6.22
C LEU A 64 2.34 -12.42 7.43
N VAL A 65 3.15 -11.36 7.51
CA VAL A 65 3.11 -10.39 8.62
C VAL A 65 2.84 -8.97 8.16
N GLY A 66 2.89 -8.70 6.86
CA GLY A 66 2.56 -7.40 6.31
C GLY A 66 2.22 -7.48 4.83
N VAL A 67 1.42 -6.54 4.36
CA VAL A 67 1.06 -6.42 2.95
C VAL A 67 0.81 -4.97 2.59
N ILE A 68 1.19 -4.58 1.39
CA ILE A 68 0.77 -3.35 0.74
C ILE A 68 0.13 -3.69 -0.61
N ILE A 69 -1.02 -3.12 -0.90
CA ILE A 69 -1.75 -3.30 -2.15
C ILE A 69 -1.87 -1.94 -2.81
N CYS A 70 -1.48 -1.90 -4.08
CA CYS A 70 -1.35 -0.69 -4.84
C CYS A 70 -1.97 -0.86 -6.23
N ARG A 71 -2.28 0.26 -6.87
CA ARG A 71 -2.54 0.32 -8.31
C ARG A 71 -1.78 1.47 -8.95
N GLN A 72 -1.75 1.45 -10.27
CA GLN A 72 -1.28 2.55 -11.10
C GLN A 72 -2.47 3.06 -11.91
N GLU A 73 -2.67 4.37 -11.94
CA GLU A 73 -3.79 5.01 -12.61
C GLU A 73 -3.33 6.19 -13.47
N PRO A 74 -4.10 6.55 -14.51
CA PRO A 74 -3.81 7.70 -15.37
C PRO A 74 -3.80 9.01 -14.58
N LEU A 75 -2.77 9.83 -14.77
CA LEU A 75 -2.67 11.15 -14.17
C LEU A 75 -3.28 12.22 -15.10
N GLY A 76 -4.27 12.96 -14.58
CA GLY A 76 -4.88 14.09 -15.29
C GLY A 76 -5.81 13.67 -16.43
N ALA A 77 -6.32 12.45 -16.40
CA ALA A 77 -7.27 11.94 -17.37
C ALA A 77 -8.66 11.79 -16.75
N THR A 78 -9.71 11.97 -17.55
CA THR A 78 -11.09 11.82 -17.10
C THR A 78 -11.59 10.39 -17.27
N PRO A 79 -12.63 9.95 -16.52
CA PRO A 79 -13.24 8.65 -16.73
C PRO A 79 -13.73 8.44 -18.17
N GLU A 80 -14.15 9.51 -18.86
CA GLU A 80 -14.52 9.43 -20.28
C GLU A 80 -13.34 9.06 -21.18
N GLU A 81 -12.12 9.47 -20.83
CA GLU A 81 -10.89 9.15 -21.57
C GLU A 81 -10.35 7.76 -21.24
N THR A 82 -10.53 7.28 -20.00
CA THR A 82 -9.79 6.11 -19.50
C THR A 82 -10.65 4.95 -19.02
N GLY A 83 -11.98 5.11 -19.03
CA GLY A 83 -12.90 4.27 -18.28
C GLY A 83 -12.86 4.57 -16.78
N ASP A 84 -13.91 4.14 -16.07
CA ASP A 84 -14.02 4.29 -14.61
C ASP A 84 -12.88 3.60 -13.84
N ASP A 85 -12.26 2.58 -14.44
CA ASP A 85 -11.17 1.80 -13.86
C ASP A 85 -9.77 2.33 -14.24
N GLY A 86 -9.69 3.29 -15.17
CA GLY A 86 -8.44 3.84 -15.68
C GLY A 86 -7.61 2.90 -16.55
N LEU A 87 -8.09 1.67 -16.84
CA LEU A 87 -7.31 0.64 -17.52
C LEU A 87 -7.21 0.90 -19.03
N HIS A 88 -8.16 1.63 -19.63
CA HIS A 88 -8.14 1.91 -21.07
C HIS A 88 -7.00 2.85 -21.49
N ALA A 89 -6.37 3.55 -20.55
CA ALA A 89 -5.25 4.43 -20.85
C ALA A 89 -3.90 3.68 -21.03
N GLN A 90 -3.87 2.37 -20.77
CA GLN A 90 -2.64 1.59 -20.91
C GLN A 90 -2.19 1.53 -22.38
N GLY A 91 -0.89 1.74 -22.62
CA GLY A 91 -0.29 1.68 -23.95
C GLY A 91 -0.16 3.03 -24.67
N ASP A 92 -0.72 4.12 -24.13
CA ASP A 92 -0.46 5.47 -24.63
C ASP A 92 0.91 5.97 -24.10
N PRO A 93 1.92 6.16 -24.97
CA PRO A 93 3.28 6.54 -24.55
C PRO A 93 3.36 7.98 -24.02
N LYS A 94 2.34 8.81 -24.26
CA LYS A 94 2.26 10.17 -23.70
C LYS A 94 1.54 10.20 -22.36
N ARG A 95 1.04 9.05 -21.89
CA ARG A 95 0.28 8.97 -20.66
C ARG A 95 1.19 9.20 -19.46
N ARG A 96 0.77 10.14 -18.62
CA ARG A 96 1.33 10.36 -17.29
C ARG A 96 0.64 9.44 -16.31
N TRP A 97 1.36 8.95 -15.31
CA TRP A 97 0.85 7.96 -14.37
C TRP A 97 0.97 8.43 -12.93
N ARG A 98 0.03 7.97 -12.11
CA ARG A 98 0.00 8.13 -10.66
C ARG A 98 -0.06 6.76 -10.01
N GLY A 99 0.71 6.58 -8.94
CA GLY A 99 0.59 5.45 -8.03
C GLY A 99 -0.48 5.71 -6.96
N TYR A 100 -1.24 4.68 -6.59
CA TYR A 100 -2.24 4.75 -5.53
C TYR A 100 -2.00 3.62 -4.52
N ILE A 101 -1.77 3.96 -3.25
CA ILE A 101 -1.67 2.98 -2.17
C ILE A 101 -3.07 2.77 -1.59
N ALA A 102 -3.66 1.62 -1.90
CA ALA A 102 -5.03 1.30 -1.50
C ALA A 102 -5.09 0.76 -0.07
N MET A 103 -4.18 -0.15 0.28
CA MET A 103 -4.21 -0.85 1.55
C MET A 103 -2.78 -1.08 2.04
N LEU A 104 -2.55 -0.85 3.33
CA LEU A 104 -1.32 -1.22 4.04
C LEU A 104 -1.71 -1.81 5.39
N ALA A 105 -1.30 -3.06 5.64
CA ALA A 105 -1.53 -3.74 6.90
C ALA A 105 -0.25 -4.41 7.40
N VAL A 106 -0.02 -4.38 8.71
CA VAL A 106 1.11 -5.04 9.38
C VAL A 106 0.60 -5.64 10.67
N GLU A 107 0.77 -6.96 10.82
CA GLU A 107 0.36 -7.74 11.98
C GLU A 107 0.87 -7.07 13.27
N LYS A 108 -0.02 -6.92 14.27
CA LYS A 108 0.22 -6.07 15.45
C LYS A 108 1.53 -6.36 16.17
N GLN A 109 1.89 -7.64 16.28
CA GLN A 109 3.11 -8.13 16.93
C GLN A 109 4.41 -7.74 16.19
N PHE A 110 4.31 -7.39 14.91
CA PHE A 110 5.42 -7.04 14.02
C PHE A 110 5.48 -5.53 13.69
N ARG A 111 4.57 -4.72 14.26
CA ARG A 111 4.60 -3.25 14.13
C ARG A 111 5.80 -2.65 14.86
N HIS A 112 6.11 -1.40 14.52
CA HIS A 112 7.25 -0.64 15.08
C HIS A 112 8.64 -1.26 14.79
N ARG A 113 8.71 -2.18 13.82
CA ARG A 113 9.96 -2.79 13.31
C ARG A 113 10.36 -2.28 11.91
N GLY A 114 9.75 -1.19 11.46
CA GLY A 114 10.00 -0.61 10.14
C GLY A 114 9.39 -1.36 8.94
N ILE A 115 8.61 -2.42 9.15
CA ILE A 115 8.02 -3.23 8.07
C ILE A 115 7.08 -2.40 7.18
N GLY A 116 6.20 -1.60 7.78
CA GLY A 116 5.28 -0.75 7.03
C GLY A 116 6.00 0.27 6.14
N SER A 117 7.05 0.91 6.69
CA SER A 117 7.89 1.84 5.92
C SER A 117 8.62 1.14 4.78
N GLN A 118 9.17 -0.06 5.00
CA GLN A 118 9.84 -0.84 3.95
C GLN A 118 8.87 -1.29 2.86
N LEU A 119 7.64 -1.71 3.22
CA LEU A 119 6.60 -2.03 2.25
C LEU A 119 6.26 -0.82 1.38
N ALA A 120 6.00 0.33 1.99
CA ALA A 120 5.69 1.57 1.29
C ALA A 120 6.85 2.03 0.39
N GLN A 121 8.09 2.04 0.89
CA GLN A 121 9.27 2.39 0.10
C GLN A 121 9.42 1.51 -1.13
N LYS A 122 9.30 0.18 -0.99
CA LYS A 122 9.39 -0.75 -2.12
C LYS A 122 8.27 -0.55 -3.13
N ALA A 123 7.06 -0.24 -2.68
CA ALA A 123 5.95 0.05 -3.57
C ALA A 123 6.17 1.37 -4.34
N ILE A 124 6.63 2.41 -3.65
CA ILE A 124 6.96 3.71 -4.23
C ILE A 124 8.09 3.58 -5.27
N GLU A 125 9.14 2.81 -4.96
CA GLU A 125 10.22 2.51 -5.91
C GLU A 125 9.67 1.84 -7.17
N ARG A 126 8.81 0.82 -7.03
CA ARG A 126 8.19 0.17 -8.19
C ARG A 126 7.25 1.07 -8.98
N MET A 127 6.53 1.97 -8.32
CA MET A 127 5.70 2.97 -9.00
C MET A 127 6.55 3.94 -9.80
N ARG A 128 7.68 4.40 -9.23
CA ARG A 128 8.66 5.25 -9.91
C ARG A 128 9.24 4.55 -11.14
N ASP A 129 9.68 3.30 -10.98
CA ASP A 129 10.20 2.48 -12.08
C ASP A 129 9.12 2.22 -13.15
N GLY A 130 7.85 2.18 -12.74
CA GLY A 130 6.68 2.09 -13.61
C GLY A 130 6.26 3.42 -14.27
N GLY A 131 7.05 4.49 -14.12
CA GLY A 131 6.79 5.80 -14.74
C GLY A 131 5.72 6.64 -14.04
N CYS A 132 5.40 6.35 -12.77
CA CYS A 132 4.53 7.22 -11.99
C CYS A 132 5.26 8.51 -11.61
N GLU A 133 4.58 9.64 -11.74
CA GLU A 133 5.10 10.96 -11.39
C GLU A 133 4.72 11.38 -9.97
N GLU A 134 3.70 10.75 -9.39
CA GLU A 134 3.30 10.96 -8.01
C GLU A 134 2.63 9.72 -7.43
N VAL A 135 2.57 9.66 -6.10
CA VAL A 135 1.87 8.62 -5.33
C VAL A 135 0.88 9.29 -4.40
N MET A 136 -0.34 8.74 -4.33
CA MET A 136 -1.39 9.21 -3.42
C MET A 136 -1.96 8.09 -2.55
N LEU A 137 -2.58 8.50 -1.44
CA LEU A 137 -3.41 7.66 -0.60
C LEU A 137 -4.33 8.50 0.29
N GLU A 138 -5.32 7.85 0.86
CA GLU A 138 -6.20 8.41 1.88
C GLU A 138 -6.00 7.67 3.21
N THR A 139 -6.02 8.42 4.31
CA THR A 139 -5.97 7.84 5.67
C THR A 139 -6.87 8.61 6.63
N GLU A 140 -7.52 7.89 7.55
CA GLU A 140 -8.31 8.49 8.62
C GLU A 140 -7.47 9.51 9.41
N ILE A 141 -8.06 10.67 9.71
CA ILE A 141 -7.40 11.69 10.55
C ILE A 141 -6.99 11.12 11.93
N ALA A 142 -7.74 10.15 12.44
CA ALA A 142 -7.46 9.45 13.68
C ALA A 142 -6.24 8.51 13.60
N ASN A 143 -5.85 8.06 12.41
CA ASN A 143 -4.75 7.14 12.20
C ASN A 143 -3.38 7.84 12.26
N LYS A 144 -3.02 8.33 13.43
CA LYS A 144 -1.74 9.04 13.67
C LYS A 144 -0.51 8.20 13.33
N GLY A 145 -0.63 6.87 13.39
CA GLY A 145 0.45 5.95 13.01
C GLY A 145 0.74 6.00 11.51
N ALA A 146 -0.30 5.87 10.68
CA ALA A 146 -0.18 5.98 9.22
C ALA A 146 0.27 7.37 8.79
N ILE A 147 -0.31 8.44 9.35
CA ILE A 147 0.08 9.82 9.04
C ILE A 147 1.58 10.03 9.26
N ARG A 148 2.11 9.67 10.45
CA ARG A 148 3.55 9.80 10.73
C ARG A 148 4.41 8.93 9.81
N LEU A 149 3.96 7.72 9.50
CA LEU A 149 4.68 6.82 8.60
C LEU A 149 4.86 7.48 7.23
N TYR A 150 3.80 8.00 6.64
CA TYR A 150 3.84 8.59 5.30
C TYR A 150 4.51 9.96 5.28
N GLU A 151 4.31 10.80 6.29
CA GLU A 151 5.04 12.08 6.43
C GLU A 151 6.56 11.85 6.49
N ASN A 152 7.02 10.82 7.21
CA ASN A 152 8.43 10.44 7.25
C ASN A 152 8.97 9.91 5.92
N LEU A 153 8.09 9.48 5.01
CA LEU A 153 8.44 9.09 3.64
C LEU A 153 8.35 10.27 2.65
N GLY A 154 8.07 11.47 3.13
CA GLY A 154 7.99 12.68 2.32
C GLY A 154 6.60 13.00 1.77
N PHE A 155 5.56 12.25 2.16
CA PHE A 155 4.19 12.62 1.78
C PHE A 155 3.76 13.90 2.49
N VAL A 156 3.03 14.75 1.78
CA VAL A 156 2.39 15.94 2.33
C VAL A 156 0.87 15.74 2.39
N ARG A 157 0.22 16.45 3.30
CA ARG A 157 -1.26 16.51 3.36
C ARG A 157 -1.74 17.45 2.25
N ASP A 158 -2.36 16.88 1.22
CA ASP A 158 -2.83 17.59 0.03
C ASP A 158 -4.24 18.16 0.26
N GLU A 159 -5.13 17.34 0.85
CA GLU A 159 -6.55 17.67 1.00
C GLU A 159 -7.14 17.02 2.25
N ARG A 160 -8.14 17.67 2.86
CA ARG A 160 -9.00 17.07 3.89
C ARG A 160 -10.34 16.69 3.27
N LEU A 161 -10.70 15.43 3.35
CA LEU A 161 -11.95 14.87 2.82
C LEU A 161 -12.94 14.69 3.99
N VAL A 162 -14.07 15.39 3.94
CA VAL A 162 -15.09 15.38 4.99
C VAL A 162 -15.99 14.17 4.83
N LYS A 163 -16.26 13.43 5.92
CA LYS A 163 -17.11 12.21 5.94
C LYS A 163 -16.75 11.20 4.83
N TYR A 164 -15.46 10.97 4.66
CA TYR A 164 -14.92 10.11 3.60
C TYR A 164 -15.16 8.63 3.85
N TYR A 165 -15.02 8.18 5.10
CA TYR A 165 -15.18 6.78 5.48
C TYR A 165 -16.64 6.45 5.82
N LEU A 166 -17.01 5.16 5.73
CA LEU A 166 -18.39 4.71 5.98
C LEU A 166 -18.87 5.00 7.41
N ASN A 167 -17.94 5.08 8.35
CA ASN A 167 -18.21 5.48 9.73
C ASN A 167 -18.47 6.99 9.91
N GLY A 168 -18.44 7.77 8.82
CA GLY A 168 -18.58 9.23 8.82
C GLY A 168 -17.30 9.98 9.19
N GLY A 169 -16.18 9.28 9.35
CA GLY A 169 -14.88 9.85 9.67
C GLY A 169 -14.25 10.60 8.50
N ASP A 170 -13.52 11.66 8.82
CA ASP A 170 -12.75 12.42 7.85
C ASP A 170 -11.43 11.72 7.48
N ALA A 171 -10.95 11.99 6.27
CA ALA A 171 -9.66 11.54 5.79
C ALA A 171 -8.73 12.71 5.47
N TYR A 172 -7.42 12.46 5.54
CA TYR A 172 -6.45 13.23 4.76
C TYR A 172 -6.10 12.47 3.50
N ARG A 173 -6.12 13.17 2.37
CA ARG A 173 -5.39 12.76 1.17
C ARG A 173 -3.94 13.16 1.33
N LEU A 174 -3.04 12.19 1.22
CA LEU A 174 -1.60 12.41 1.24
C LEU A 174 -1.04 12.23 -0.18
N LYS A 175 -0.04 13.03 -0.53
CA LYS A 175 0.60 13.01 -1.85
C LYS A 175 2.12 13.07 -1.73
N LEU A 176 2.81 12.32 -2.57
CA LEU A 176 4.26 12.34 -2.77
C LEU A 176 4.56 12.53 -4.25
N TRP A 177 5.31 13.56 -4.62
CA TRP A 177 5.83 13.72 -5.98
C TRP A 177 7.10 12.90 -6.15
N LEU A 178 7.18 12.18 -7.27
CA LEU A 178 8.33 11.39 -7.66
C LEU A 178 9.19 12.23 -8.62
N GLN A 179 10.48 12.32 -8.33
CA GLN A 179 11.49 12.95 -9.19
C GLN A 179 12.08 11.92 -10.15
#